data_AF-A0ABD0STG6-F1
#
_entry.id   AF-A0ABD0STG6-F1
#
_cell.length_a   1.000
_cell.length_b   1.000
_cell.length_c   1.000
_cell.angle_alpha   90.00
_cell.angle_beta   90.00
_cell.angle_gamma   90.00
#
_symmetry.space_group_name_H-M   'P 1'
#
loop_
_entity.id
_entity.type
_entity.pdbx_description
1 polymer ?
#
loop_
_entity_poly.entity_id
_entity_poly.type
_entity_poly.pdbx_seq_one_letter_code
_entity_poly.pdbx_strand_id
1 'polypeptide(L)'
;MKCETKCPTVPIVRKCCFCVPIRKGVIIFAYINMVLTLLSLPPMTFDLVEQVTAGKSVFDQYMIELTLTVAFLMVDVVMLSVLIIGAHKKKRALLKIFFYVGSAILALSIGTDIIYFDYREYAANTIYFFLLCLDVYLMFLVYNLIRVVEESLEVQYVAYQQGNQLAL
;
A
#
# COMPACT_ATOMS: atom_id res chain seq x y z
N MET A 1 -39.44 -15.30 -8.80
CA MET A 1 -38.20 -15.34 -7.98
C MET A 1 -37.50 -14.01 -8.17
N LYS A 2 -37.69 -13.09 -7.21
CA LYS A 2 -37.26 -11.68 -7.32
C LYS A 2 -35.85 -11.61 -6.71
N CYS A 3 -34.82 -11.47 -7.54
CA CYS A 3 -33.46 -11.26 -7.06
C CYS A 3 -33.35 -9.84 -6.51
N GLU A 4 -33.67 -9.64 -5.23
CA GLU A 4 -33.29 -8.44 -4.47
C GLU A 4 -31.82 -8.55 -4.06
N THR A 5 -30.92 -8.52 -5.04
CA THR A 5 -29.51 -8.26 -4.74
C THR A 5 -29.31 -6.75 -4.86
N LYS A 6 -29.15 -6.08 -3.70
CA LYS A 6 -28.65 -4.70 -3.65
C LYS A 6 -27.39 -4.65 -4.52
N CYS A 7 -27.46 -3.99 -5.66
CA CYS A 7 -26.28 -3.74 -6.47
C CYS A 7 -25.27 -2.98 -5.60
N PRO A 8 -24.04 -3.48 -5.41
CA PRO A 8 -23.02 -2.70 -4.72
C PRO A 8 -22.75 -1.44 -5.54
N THR A 9 -22.87 -0.28 -4.91
CA THR A 9 -22.68 1.07 -5.49
C THR A 9 -21.28 1.31 -6.06
N VAL A 10 -20.36 0.36 -5.87
CA VAL A 10 -18.98 0.43 -6.33
C VAL A 10 -18.59 -0.93 -6.92
N PRO A 11 -18.16 -1.01 -8.18
CA PRO A 11 -17.81 -2.26 -8.84
C PRO A 11 -16.69 -2.97 -8.08
N ILE A 12 -16.92 -4.22 -7.71
CA ILE A 12 -15.97 -5.03 -6.95
C ILE A 12 -15.05 -5.74 -7.95
N VAL A 13 -13.77 -5.37 -7.95
CA VAL A 13 -12.78 -5.98 -8.83
C VAL A 13 -12.24 -7.25 -8.17
N ARG A 14 -12.69 -8.41 -8.62
CA ARG A 14 -12.25 -9.72 -8.08
C ARG A 14 -10.93 -10.23 -8.70
N LYS A 15 -10.43 -9.56 -9.74
CA LYS A 15 -9.22 -9.95 -10.51
C LYS A 15 -8.23 -8.79 -10.60
N CYS A 16 -6.97 -9.02 -10.25
CA CYS A 16 -5.87 -8.09 -10.52
C CYS A 16 -5.37 -8.33 -11.96
N CYS A 17 -5.14 -7.27 -12.73
CA CYS A 17 -4.63 -7.28 -14.13
C CYS A 17 -5.04 -8.53 -14.93
N PHE A 18 -6.36 -8.70 -15.11
CA PHE A 18 -7.02 -9.69 -15.99
C PHE A 18 -7.15 -11.15 -15.55
N CYS A 19 -6.30 -11.76 -14.69
CA CYS A 19 -6.43 -13.20 -14.38
C CYS A 19 -6.07 -13.65 -12.95
N VAL A 20 -5.37 -12.83 -12.16
CA VAL A 20 -4.83 -13.29 -10.87
C VAL A 20 -5.84 -13.00 -9.76
N PRO A 21 -6.16 -13.97 -8.87
CA PRO A 21 -7.01 -13.71 -7.72
C PRO A 21 -6.40 -12.59 -6.89
N ILE A 22 -7.21 -11.61 -6.50
CA ILE A 22 -6.76 -10.36 -5.88
C ILE A 22 -5.77 -10.55 -4.72
N ARG A 23 -5.93 -11.64 -3.95
CA ARG A 23 -5.03 -12.00 -2.86
C ARG A 23 -3.61 -12.34 -3.31
N LYS A 24 -3.46 -13.05 -4.43
CA LYS A 24 -2.14 -13.33 -5.02
C LYS A 24 -1.56 -12.07 -5.66
N GLY A 25 -2.41 -11.25 -6.29
CA GLY A 25 -2.02 -9.93 -6.83
C GLY A 25 -1.40 -9.03 -5.77
N VAL A 26 -2.09 -8.82 -4.64
CA VAL A 26 -1.57 -8.01 -3.50
C VAL A 26 -0.22 -8.53 -3.01
N ILE A 27 -0.05 -9.85 -2.87
CA ILE A 27 1.22 -10.42 -2.42
C ILE A 27 2.34 -10.16 -3.45
N ILE A 28 2.06 -10.40 -4.74
CA ILE A 28 3.04 -10.18 -5.81
C ILE A 28 3.45 -8.71 -5.88
N PHE A 29 2.49 -7.79 -5.88
CA PHE A 29 2.78 -6.36 -5.91
C PHE A 29 3.50 -5.89 -4.64
N ALA A 30 3.14 -6.38 -3.46
CA ALA A 30 3.85 -6.06 -2.22
C ALA A 30 5.32 -6.51 -2.26
N TYR A 31 5.60 -7.70 -2.81
CA TYR A 31 6.99 -8.17 -2.99
C TYR A 31 7.76 -7.34 -4.03
N ILE A 32 7.14 -7.03 -5.18
CA ILE A 32 7.75 -6.18 -6.20
C ILE A 32 8.10 -4.82 -5.61
N ASN A 33 7.15 -4.21 -4.89
CA ASN A 33 7.35 -2.92 -4.28
C ASN A 33 8.46 -2.96 -3.23
N MET A 34 8.48 -3.97 -2.36
CA MET A 34 9.53 -4.15 -1.36
C MET A 34 10.92 -4.29 -2.00
N VAL A 35 11.04 -5.03 -3.11
CA VAL A 35 12.31 -5.16 -3.84
C VAL A 35 12.74 -3.83 -4.46
N LEU A 36 11.80 -3.08 -5.05
CA LEU A 36 12.09 -1.76 -5.63
C LEU A 36 12.52 -0.76 -4.55
N THR A 37 11.82 -0.72 -3.41
CA THR A 37 12.18 0.12 -2.25
C THR A 37 13.55 -0.27 -1.69
N LEU A 38 13.87 -1.56 -1.59
CA LEU A 38 15.21 -1.99 -1.17
C LEU A 38 16.31 -1.64 -2.17
N LEU A 39 15.99 -1.59 -3.47
CA LEU A 39 16.93 -1.21 -4.51
C LEU A 39 17.16 0.32 -4.54
N SER A 40 16.15 1.11 -4.17
CA SER A 40 16.24 2.59 -4.12
C SER A 40 16.90 3.12 -2.85
N LEU A 41 16.93 2.35 -1.76
CA LEU A 41 17.54 2.76 -0.49
C LEU A 41 19.06 3.04 -0.59
N PRO A 42 19.91 2.15 -1.15
CA PRO A 42 21.36 2.36 -1.22
C PRO A 42 21.78 3.69 -1.87
N PRO A 43 21.30 4.07 -3.08
CA PRO A 43 21.70 5.34 -3.69
C PRO A 43 21.27 6.54 -2.83
N MET A 44 20.05 6.54 -2.28
CA MET A 44 19.59 7.63 -1.40
C MET A 44 20.42 7.75 -0.12
N THR A 45 20.81 6.63 0.49
CA THR A 45 21.68 6.65 1.67
C THR A 45 23.09 7.10 1.34
N PHE A 46 23.60 6.79 0.14
CA PHE A 46 24.91 7.24 -0.31
C PHE A 46 24.92 8.77 -0.48
N ASP A 47 23.91 9.32 -1.15
CA ASP A 47 23.76 10.77 -1.33
C ASP A 47 23.63 11.49 0.02
N LEU A 48 22.93 10.88 0.98
CA LEU A 48 22.81 11.43 2.34
C LEU A 48 24.16 11.46 3.05
N VAL A 49 24.91 10.36 3.00
CA VAL A 49 26.25 10.27 3.63
C VAL A 49 27.24 11.23 2.96
N GLU A 50 27.22 11.33 1.64
CA GLU A 50 28.07 12.24 0.88
C GLU A 50 27.83 13.69 1.32
N GLN A 51 26.57 14.10 1.41
CA GLN A 51 26.24 15.48 1.76
C GLN A 51 26.52 15.82 3.22
N VAL A 52 26.37 14.85 4.14
CA VAL A 52 26.77 15.00 5.54
C VAL A 52 28.29 15.14 5.64
N THR A 53 29.03 14.33 4.88
CA THR A 53 30.51 14.33 4.87
C THR A 53 31.07 15.59 4.20
N ALA A 54 30.37 16.13 3.19
CA ALA A 54 30.71 17.38 2.51
C ALA A 54 30.51 18.64 3.40
N GLY A 55 30.01 18.48 4.64
CA GLY A 55 29.88 19.56 5.60
C GLY A 55 28.76 20.55 5.28
N LYS A 56 27.78 20.17 4.44
CA LYS A 56 26.57 20.97 4.26
C LYS A 56 25.84 21.07 5.59
N SER A 57 25.28 22.25 5.89
CA SER A 57 24.55 22.46 7.13
C SER A 57 23.36 21.49 7.21
N VAL A 58 23.19 20.83 8.35
CA VAL A 58 22.05 19.95 8.65
C VAL A 58 20.69 20.70 8.59
N PHE A 59 20.73 22.03 8.61
CA PHE A 59 19.58 22.92 8.44
C PHE A 59 19.28 23.29 6.98
N ASP A 60 20.01 22.72 6.01
CA ASP A 60 19.68 22.90 4.61
C ASP A 60 18.36 22.17 4.30
N GLN A 61 17.44 22.85 3.62
CA GLN A 61 16.09 22.36 3.37
C GLN A 61 16.12 21.02 2.62
N TYR A 62 17.08 20.88 1.70
CA TYR A 62 17.34 19.67 0.95
C TYR A 62 17.78 18.49 1.85
N MET A 63 18.58 18.74 2.89
CA MET A 63 19.04 17.68 3.80
C MET A 63 17.93 17.17 4.71
N ILE A 64 17.05 18.08 5.13
CA ILE A 64 15.85 17.73 5.90
C ILE A 64 14.92 16.86 5.05
N GLU A 65 14.68 17.25 3.80
CA GLU A 65 13.89 16.48 2.84
C GLU A 65 14.47 15.07 2.64
N LEU A 66 15.76 14.97 2.29
CA LEU A 66 16.41 13.68 2.05
C LEU A 66 16.34 12.76 3.29
N THR A 67 16.55 13.31 4.49
CA THR A 67 16.46 12.57 5.75
C THR A 67 15.04 12.07 6.03
N LEU A 68 14.03 12.91 5.79
CA LEU A 68 12.62 12.53 5.92
C LEU A 68 12.24 11.44 4.92
N THR A 69 12.65 11.57 3.66
CA THR A 69 12.38 10.58 2.60
C THR A 69 12.97 9.22 2.95
N VAL A 70 14.22 9.17 3.43
CA VAL A 70 14.84 7.92 3.90
C VAL A 70 14.06 7.32 5.08
N ALA A 71 13.60 8.15 6.03
CA ALA A 71 12.78 7.69 7.14
C ALA A 71 11.44 7.10 6.69
N PHE A 72 10.76 7.75 5.72
CA PHE A 72 9.51 7.23 5.14
C PHE A 72 9.72 5.91 4.41
N LEU A 73 10.80 5.76 3.63
CA LEU A 73 11.12 4.51 2.96
C LEU A 73 11.34 3.36 3.95
N MET A 74 11.99 3.62 5.09
CA MET A 74 12.16 2.62 6.15
C MET A 74 10.81 2.21 6.76
N VAL A 75 9.93 3.18 6.99
CA VAL A 75 8.56 2.91 7.46
C VAL A 75 7.78 2.10 6.42
N ASP A 76 7.94 2.41 5.14
CA ASP A 76 7.28 1.69 4.05
C ASP A 76 7.73 0.23 3.97
N VAL A 77 9.05 -0.05 4.08
CA VAL A 77 9.56 -1.42 4.17
C VAL A 77 8.93 -2.21 5.32
N VAL A 78 8.83 -1.58 6.51
CA VAL A 78 8.17 -2.20 7.67
C VAL A 78 6.69 -2.46 7.37
N MET A 79 5.99 -1.48 6.80
CA MET A 79 4.57 -1.60 6.45
C MET A 79 4.35 -2.71 5.41
N LEU A 80 5.12 -2.76 4.33
CA LEU A 80 5.07 -3.82 3.32
C LEU A 80 5.29 -5.20 3.94
N SER A 81 6.21 -5.33 4.89
CA SER A 81 6.42 -6.60 5.61
C SER A 81 5.17 -7.01 6.41
N VAL A 82 4.51 -6.07 7.11
CA VAL A 82 3.25 -6.32 7.83
C VAL A 82 2.14 -6.70 6.86
N LEU A 83 2.05 -6.05 5.69
CA LEU A 83 1.09 -6.38 4.65
C LEU A 83 1.28 -7.81 4.14
N ILE A 84 2.52 -8.22 3.86
CA ILE A 84 2.84 -9.58 3.42
C ILE A 84 2.40 -10.58 4.50
N ILE A 85 2.76 -10.36 5.76
CA ILE A 85 2.37 -11.24 6.87
C ILE A 85 0.84 -11.30 7.03
N GLY A 86 0.16 -10.14 6.95
CA GLY A 86 -1.30 -10.03 7.03
C GLY A 86 -1.99 -10.76 5.90
N ALA A 87 -1.51 -10.57 4.67
CA ALA A 87 -2.01 -11.22 3.47
C ALA A 87 -1.83 -12.74 3.55
N HIS A 88 -0.70 -13.23 4.08
CA HIS A 88 -0.44 -14.65 4.30
C HIS A 88 -1.36 -15.26 5.37
N LYS A 89 -1.49 -14.62 6.54
CA LYS A 89 -2.26 -15.15 7.68
C LYS A 89 -3.78 -15.05 7.55
N LYS A 90 -4.32 -14.47 6.48
CA LYS A 90 -5.77 -14.25 6.25
C LYS A 90 -6.47 -13.50 7.41
N LYS A 91 -5.72 -12.78 8.25
CA LYS A 91 -6.28 -12.10 9.43
C LYS A 91 -6.80 -10.72 9.02
N ARG A 92 -8.13 -10.60 8.96
CA ARG A 92 -8.84 -9.38 8.53
C ARG A 92 -8.54 -8.16 9.40
N ALA A 93 -8.44 -8.37 10.71
CA ALA A 93 -8.11 -7.29 11.64
C ALA A 93 -6.76 -6.64 11.28
N LEU A 94 -5.76 -7.45 10.90
CA LEU A 94 -4.45 -6.95 10.48
C LEU A 94 -4.55 -6.19 9.15
N LEU A 95 -5.33 -6.67 8.18
CA LEU A 95 -5.52 -5.93 6.92
C LEU A 95 -6.26 -4.60 7.12
N LYS A 96 -7.29 -4.54 7.97
CA LYS A 96 -8.02 -3.29 8.25
C LYS A 96 -7.13 -2.28 8.98
N ILE A 97 -6.35 -2.73 9.98
CA ILE A 97 -5.39 -1.87 10.68
C ILE A 97 -4.30 -1.39 9.72
N PHE A 98 -3.73 -2.29 8.92
CA PHE A 98 -2.75 -1.94 7.90
C PHE A 98 -3.31 -0.90 6.91
N PHE A 99 -4.54 -1.08 6.45
CA PHE A 99 -5.16 -0.13 5.52
C PHE A 99 -5.36 1.24 6.18
N TYR A 100 -5.83 1.31 7.43
CA TYR A 100 -6.02 2.60 8.08
C TYR A 100 -4.69 3.32 8.33
N VAL A 101 -3.72 2.62 8.93
CA VAL A 101 -2.40 3.17 9.26
C VAL A 101 -1.62 3.50 7.98
N GLY A 102 -1.61 2.59 7.00
CA GLY A 102 -0.96 2.79 5.71
C GLY A 102 -1.54 3.96 4.93
N SER A 103 -2.86 4.18 5.00
CA SER A 103 -3.48 5.33 4.32
C SER A 103 -3.05 6.66 4.93
N ALA A 104 -2.92 6.71 6.26
CA ALA A 104 -2.46 7.89 6.96
C ALA A 104 -0.99 8.19 6.64
N ILE A 105 -0.13 7.18 6.64
CA ILE A 105 1.30 7.34 6.31
C ILE A 105 1.47 7.76 4.85
N LEU A 106 0.76 7.13 3.91
CA LEU A 106 0.82 7.50 2.49
C LEU A 106 0.34 8.93 2.26
N ALA A 107 -0.74 9.35 2.93
CA ALA A 107 -1.22 10.73 2.86
C ALA A 107 -0.21 11.73 3.45
N LEU A 108 0.47 11.37 4.54
CA LEU A 108 1.56 12.18 5.11
C LEU A 108 2.73 12.29 4.14
N SER A 109 3.14 11.19 3.50
CA SER A 109 4.22 11.18 2.50
C SER A 109 3.90 12.11 1.33
N ILE A 110 2.70 11.98 0.73
CA ILE A 110 2.26 12.86 -0.35
C ILE A 110 2.23 14.33 0.12
N GLY A 111 1.80 14.57 1.35
CA GLY A 111 1.78 15.91 1.94
C GLY A 111 3.17 16.51 2.08
N THR A 112 4.16 15.74 2.55
CA THR A 112 5.56 16.19 2.63
C THR A 112 6.16 16.40 1.24
N ASP A 113 5.86 15.52 0.29
CA ASP A 113 6.36 15.62 -1.09
C ASP A 113 5.88 16.91 -1.77
N ILE A 114 4.64 17.32 -1.55
CA ILE A 114 4.09 18.58 -2.08
C ILE A 114 4.77 19.82 -1.47
N ILE A 115 5.10 19.77 -0.18
CA ILE A 115 5.70 20.92 0.53
C ILE A 115 7.16 21.12 0.12
N TYR A 116 7.90 20.02 -0.04
CA TYR A 116 9.35 20.06 -0.26
C TYR A 116 9.75 19.86 -1.73
N PHE A 117 8.78 19.80 -2.66
CA PHE A 117 9.01 19.50 -4.06
C PHE A 117 10.10 20.36 -4.74
N ASP A 118 11.30 19.79 -4.92
CA ASP A 118 12.38 20.41 -5.70
C ASP A 118 12.40 19.88 -7.16
N TYR A 119 12.42 20.80 -8.12
CA TYR A 119 12.43 20.52 -9.56
C TYR A 119 13.83 20.23 -10.11
N ARG A 120 14.90 20.35 -9.31
CA ARG A 120 16.29 20.21 -9.81
C ARG A 120 16.67 18.80 -10.26
N GLU A 121 16.08 17.76 -9.67
CA GLU A 121 16.51 16.36 -9.83
C GLU A 121 15.44 15.53 -10.56
N TYR A 122 15.14 15.86 -11.82
CA TYR A 122 14.06 15.24 -12.59
C TYR A 122 14.13 13.69 -12.66
N ALA A 123 15.32 13.10 -12.75
CA ALA A 123 15.48 11.65 -12.88
C ALA A 123 15.14 10.92 -11.57
N ALA A 124 15.70 11.36 -10.45
CA ALA A 124 15.41 10.79 -9.13
C ALA A 124 13.92 10.98 -8.75
N ASN A 125 13.39 12.17 -9.05
CA ASN A 125 12.00 12.50 -8.79
C ASN A 125 11.04 11.63 -9.63
N THR A 126 11.38 11.32 -10.89
CA THR A 126 10.58 10.41 -11.74
C THR A 126 10.50 9.00 -11.16
N ILE A 127 11.61 8.46 -10.66
CA ILE A 127 11.63 7.13 -10.02
C ILE A 127 10.78 7.16 -8.75
N TYR A 128 10.90 8.22 -7.95
CA TYR A 128 10.14 8.38 -6.72
C TYR A 128 8.62 8.45 -6.98
N PHE A 129 8.18 9.26 -7.95
CA PHE A 129 6.78 9.30 -8.37
C PHE A 129 6.27 7.94 -8.84
N PHE A 130 7.10 7.18 -9.56
CA PHE A 130 6.74 5.84 -10.00
C PHE A 130 6.52 4.89 -8.80
N LEU A 131 7.39 4.94 -7.78
CA LEU A 131 7.21 4.18 -6.53
C LEU A 131 5.94 4.61 -5.79
N LEU A 132 5.71 5.92 -5.66
CA LEU A 132 4.49 6.46 -5.03
C LEU A 132 3.22 6.00 -5.77
N CYS A 133 3.24 5.96 -7.10
CA CYS A 133 2.13 5.41 -7.90
C CYS A 133 1.92 3.92 -7.62
N LEU A 134 2.99 3.14 -7.43
CA LEU A 134 2.89 1.74 -7.02
C LEU A 134 2.31 1.59 -5.61
N ASP A 135 2.66 2.46 -4.67
CA ASP A 135 2.10 2.48 -3.31
C ASP A 135 0.60 2.75 -3.32
N VAL A 136 0.17 3.78 -4.06
CA VAL A 136 -1.25 4.11 -4.24
C VAL A 136 -1.99 2.94 -4.91
N TYR A 137 -1.39 2.31 -5.92
CA TYR A 137 -1.97 1.15 -6.59
C TYR A 137 -2.08 -0.06 -5.65
N LEU A 138 -1.04 -0.34 -4.87
CA LEU A 138 -1.04 -1.39 -3.85
C LEU A 138 -2.14 -1.14 -2.82
N MET A 139 -2.30 0.11 -2.40
CA MET A 139 -3.33 0.50 -1.45
C MET A 139 -4.75 0.28 -2.00
N PHE A 140 -4.96 0.61 -3.27
CA PHE A 140 -6.20 0.30 -3.98
C PHE A 140 -6.45 -1.22 -4.04
N LEU A 141 -5.43 -2.04 -4.29
CA LEU A 141 -5.56 -3.50 -4.27
C LEU A 141 -5.91 -4.03 -2.88
N VAL A 142 -5.30 -3.49 -1.83
CA VAL A 142 -5.61 -3.86 -0.43
C VAL A 142 -7.05 -3.50 -0.07
N TYR A 143 -7.52 -2.32 -0.48
CA TYR A 143 -8.91 -1.90 -0.29
C TYR A 143 -9.90 -2.88 -0.93
N ASN A 144 -9.66 -3.24 -2.20
CA ASN A 144 -10.50 -4.20 -2.90
C ASN A 144 -10.42 -5.61 -2.27
N LEU A 145 -9.25 -6.03 -1.79
CA LEU A 145 -9.08 -7.29 -1.07
C LEU A 145 -9.93 -7.33 0.21
N ILE A 146 -9.97 -6.24 0.98
CA ILE A 146 -10.80 -6.14 2.19
C ILE A 146 -12.28 -6.31 1.82
N ARG A 147 -12.75 -5.60 0.79
CA ARG A 147 -14.15 -5.67 0.34
C ARG A 147 -14.56 -7.05 -0.17
N VAL A 148 -13.71 -7.69 -0.99
CA VAL A 148 -13.97 -9.06 -1.48
C VAL A 148 -14.07 -10.05 -0.32
N VAL A 149 -13.23 -9.88 0.70
CA VAL A 149 -13.24 -10.74 1.88
C VAL A 149 -14.48 -10.51 2.75
N GLU A 150 -14.99 -9.28 2.81
CA GLU A 150 -16.23 -8.91 3.52
C GLU A 150 -17.47 -9.51 2.83
N GLU A 151 -17.57 -9.36 1.50
CA GLU A 151 -18.67 -9.91 0.70
C GLU A 151 -18.74 -11.45 0.81
N SER A 152 -17.58 -12.13 0.80
CA SER A 152 -17.54 -13.60 0.92
C SER A 152 -18.13 -14.12 2.23
N LEU A 153 -18.10 -13.32 3.31
CA LEU A 153 -18.69 -13.69 4.60
C LEU A 153 -20.18 -13.53 4.63
N GLU A 154 -20.69 -12.43 4.10
CA GLU A 154 -22.13 -12.17 4.07
C GLU A 154 -22.82 -13.31 3.33
N VAL A 155 -22.23 -13.77 2.22
CA VAL A 155 -22.74 -14.93 1.47
C VAL A 155 -22.71 -16.22 2.31
N GLN A 156 -21.62 -16.50 3.04
CA GLN A 156 -21.55 -17.69 3.90
C GLN A 156 -22.55 -17.64 5.06
N TYR A 157 -22.76 -16.47 5.67
CA TYR A 157 -23.71 -16.29 6.77
C TYR A 157 -25.15 -16.50 6.31
N VAL A 158 -25.52 -15.91 5.16
CA VAL A 158 -26.86 -16.08 4.57
C VAL A 158 -27.12 -17.53 4.17
N ALA A 159 -26.14 -18.21 3.55
CA ALA A 159 -26.26 -19.63 3.21
C ALA A 159 -26.45 -20.52 4.45
N TYR A 160 -25.75 -20.22 5.55
CA TYR A 160 -25.90 -20.94 6.82
C TYR A 160 -27.30 -20.72 7.43
N GLN A 161 -27.79 -19.48 7.47
CA GLN A 161 -29.15 -19.19 7.96
C GLN A 161 -30.22 -19.90 7.12
N GLN A 162 -30.09 -19.89 5.80
CA GLN A 162 -31.07 -20.49 4.90
C GLN A 162 -31.06 -22.03 4.97
N GLY A 163 -29.88 -22.66 5.13
CA GLY A 163 -29.78 -24.09 5.41
C GLY A 163 -30.40 -24.49 6.76
N ASN A 164 -30.27 -23.65 7.78
CA ASN A 164 -30.88 -23.89 9.09
C ASN A 164 -32.41 -23.73 9.08
N GLN A 165 -32.96 -22.89 8.20
CA GLN A 165 -34.42 -22.74 8.04
C GLN A 165 -35.08 -23.87 7.24
N LEU A 166 -34.33 -24.60 6.41
CA LEU A 166 -34.82 -25.75 5.64
C LEU A 166 -34.78 -27.08 6.41
N ALA A 167 -34.12 -27.10 7.57
CA ALA A 167 -33.99 -28.27 8.43
C ALA A 167 -35.05 -28.35 9.55
N LEU A 168 -36.01 -27.40 9.56
CA LEU A 168 -37.09 -27.24 10.54
C LEU A 168 -38.44 -27.35 9.82
#